data_AF-A0A0W0ZL79-F1
#
_entry.id   AF-A0A0W0ZL79-F1
#
_cell.length_a   1.000
_cell.length_b   1.000
_cell.length_c   1.000
_cell.angle_alpha   90.00
_cell.angle_beta   90.00
_cell.angle_gamma   90.00
#
_symmetry.space_group_name_H-M   'P 1'
#
loop_
_entity.id
_entity.type
_entity.pdbx_description
1 polymer ?
#
loop_
_entity_poly.entity_id
_entity_poly.type
_entity_poly.pdbx_seq_one_letter_code
_entity_poly.pdbx_strand_id
1 'polypeptide(L)'
;MTKLEDLINSLASVIVRYHDTQKDVTKLIVESDQTLLRKKSRRYAIDIMQNTEVKFDQRLIRLIDACTKKYPDRKPFLTFILKEAIFLKEQLDRKVPFTSEELEKLKQQISQLFIDSRQLLKIYKNTPYKVTYSSLNDETLAYESLNGLINDAYYGNHFCNSGDILLDEVLGRFHITIDYTDDEIKEIAAALCLEHQNALLVSELKNQKFELESQQSTLILQKSELESQKSTLELQVSQLESDKSILSHQKLELEEQQSTLKLQISELENEKSTLMDKNTELEEQKSTSELQISQLEDDKSILTHQKSELEAQKSTLKLQVSRLEKDKSTITHQKSELEGQKSTLKLQVSQLEEEKSTLTHQKSSLEADKSSLTLQKLKLIETNKSQEKTIEELHRELKNAQAELEKTQLEFESFKKQKAEETPLTKRPFPSLYGGLAPFYLLNQQKGKGTFFQSNISSEQDIDIVEDNTSRPNVD
;
A
#
# COMPACT_ATOMS: atom_id res chain seq x y z
N MET A 1 -61.10 -27.58 82.11
CA MET A 1 -62.45 -27.23 82.57
C MET A 1 -62.31 -26.05 83.50
N THR A 2 -62.78 -24.87 83.09
CA THR A 2 -62.73 -23.68 83.95
C THR A 2 -63.75 -23.82 85.08
N LYS A 3 -63.58 -23.08 86.17
CA LYS A 3 -64.61 -23.01 87.23
C LYS A 3 -65.97 -22.53 86.73
N LEU A 4 -66.01 -21.67 85.69
CA LEU A 4 -67.24 -21.26 85.04
C LEU A 4 -67.94 -22.45 84.34
N GLU A 5 -67.18 -23.27 83.62
CA GLU A 5 -67.71 -24.51 83.02
C GLU A 5 -68.21 -25.48 84.10
N ASP A 6 -67.54 -25.58 85.24
CA ASP A 6 -67.98 -26.41 86.39
C ASP A 6 -69.30 -25.89 86.98
N LEU A 7 -69.51 -24.56 87.01
CA LEU A 7 -70.75 -23.92 87.50
C LEU A 7 -71.93 -24.19 86.59
N ILE A 8 -71.74 -24.03 85.28
CA ILE A 8 -72.78 -24.33 84.27
C ILE A 8 -73.23 -25.79 84.38
N ASN A 9 -72.27 -26.72 84.51
CA ASN A 9 -72.58 -28.13 84.67
C ASN A 9 -73.25 -28.44 86.01
N SER A 10 -72.90 -27.71 87.07
CA SER A 10 -73.59 -27.77 88.36
C SER A 10 -75.06 -27.33 88.27
N LEU A 11 -75.37 -26.23 87.57
CA LEU A 11 -76.74 -25.77 87.38
C LEU A 11 -77.56 -26.79 86.57
N ALA A 12 -77.01 -27.35 85.49
CA ALA A 12 -77.66 -28.43 84.76
C ALA A 12 -77.88 -29.68 85.64
N SER A 13 -76.94 -29.99 86.53
CA SER A 13 -77.03 -31.11 87.47
C SER A 13 -78.18 -30.94 88.48
N VAL A 14 -78.51 -29.71 88.89
CA VAL A 14 -79.68 -29.43 89.74
C VAL A 14 -80.97 -29.90 89.06
N ILE A 15 -81.14 -29.59 87.77
CA ILE A 15 -82.32 -29.98 86.99
C ILE A 15 -82.40 -31.51 86.83
N VAL A 16 -81.29 -32.14 86.47
CA VAL A 16 -81.19 -33.61 86.31
C VAL A 16 -81.49 -34.33 87.61
N ARG A 17 -80.85 -33.92 88.72
CA ARG A 17 -81.07 -34.54 90.04
C ARG A 17 -82.48 -34.31 90.53
N TYR A 18 -83.02 -33.10 90.39
CA TYR A 18 -84.39 -32.81 90.82
C TYR A 18 -85.40 -33.65 90.04
N HIS A 19 -85.23 -33.77 88.72
CA HIS A 19 -86.03 -34.66 87.88
C HIS A 19 -86.05 -36.08 88.46
N ASP A 20 -84.88 -36.67 88.70
CA ASP A 20 -84.76 -38.03 89.21
C ASP A 20 -85.21 -38.21 90.67
N THR A 21 -85.58 -37.15 91.39
CA THR A 21 -86.25 -37.29 92.69
C THR A 21 -87.77 -37.46 92.57
N GLN A 22 -88.39 -37.10 91.43
CA GLN A 22 -89.84 -37.16 91.27
C GLN A 22 -90.35 -38.59 91.05
N LYS A 23 -91.49 -38.94 91.64
CA LYS A 23 -92.03 -40.31 91.59
C LYS A 23 -92.64 -40.70 90.24
N ASP A 24 -93.14 -39.71 89.51
CA ASP A 24 -93.94 -39.88 88.29
C ASP A 24 -93.16 -39.66 86.99
N VAL A 25 -91.82 -39.70 87.07
CA VAL A 25 -90.94 -39.60 85.89
C VAL A 25 -90.16 -40.88 85.69
N THR A 26 -89.81 -41.16 84.43
CA THR A 26 -88.83 -42.20 84.10
C THR A 26 -87.46 -41.74 84.56
N LYS A 27 -86.86 -42.44 85.55
CA LYS A 27 -85.54 -42.09 86.07
C LYS A 27 -84.49 -42.09 84.94
N LEU A 28 -83.72 -41.03 84.86
CA LEU A 28 -82.62 -40.90 83.90
C LEU A 28 -81.42 -41.72 84.35
N ILE A 29 -81.12 -41.70 85.66
CA ILE A 29 -80.05 -42.48 86.28
C ILE A 29 -80.66 -43.43 87.33
N VAL A 30 -80.29 -44.72 87.25
CA VAL A 30 -80.61 -45.73 88.25
C VAL A 30 -79.31 -46.16 88.93
N GLU A 31 -79.14 -45.77 90.19
CA GLU A 31 -77.98 -46.13 91.02
C GLU A 31 -78.40 -46.14 92.50
N SER A 32 -77.93 -47.13 93.26
CA SER A 32 -78.27 -47.32 94.67
C SER A 32 -77.32 -46.58 95.61
N ASP A 33 -76.03 -46.48 95.24
CA ASP A 33 -75.05 -45.72 96.01
C ASP A 33 -75.22 -44.21 95.78
N GLN A 34 -75.44 -43.44 96.85
CA GLN A 34 -75.72 -42.01 96.75
C GLN A 34 -74.55 -41.19 96.19
N THR A 35 -73.31 -41.60 96.45
CA THR A 35 -72.13 -40.89 95.94
C THR A 35 -71.97 -41.13 94.46
N LEU A 36 -72.14 -42.38 94.02
CA LEU A 36 -72.06 -42.77 92.62
C LEU A 36 -73.24 -42.23 91.82
N LEU A 37 -74.44 -42.17 92.41
CA LEU A 37 -75.63 -41.54 91.83
C LEU A 37 -75.33 -40.08 91.51
N ARG A 38 -74.81 -39.30 92.48
CA ARG A 38 -74.41 -37.90 92.25
C ARG A 38 -73.39 -37.77 91.12
N LYS A 39 -72.35 -38.61 91.11
CA LYS A 39 -71.34 -38.61 90.03
C LYS A 39 -71.96 -38.91 88.66
N LYS A 40 -72.85 -39.90 88.56
CA LYS A 40 -73.53 -40.29 87.33
C LYS A 40 -74.51 -39.20 86.85
N SER A 41 -75.27 -38.59 87.77
CA SER A 41 -76.15 -37.46 87.44
C SER A 41 -75.37 -36.27 86.90
N ARG A 42 -74.23 -35.94 87.50
CA ARG A 42 -73.35 -34.88 87.01
C ARG A 42 -72.77 -35.21 85.63
N ARG A 43 -72.33 -36.45 85.42
CA ARG A 43 -71.85 -36.89 84.10
C ARG A 43 -72.94 -36.72 83.05
N TYR A 44 -74.16 -37.13 83.35
CA TYR A 44 -75.30 -36.95 82.46
C TYR A 44 -75.60 -35.49 82.16
N ALA A 45 -75.48 -34.60 83.16
CA ALA A 45 -75.61 -33.16 82.95
C ALA A 45 -74.52 -32.61 82.02
N ILE A 46 -73.26 -33.02 82.20
CA ILE A 46 -72.16 -32.67 81.28
C ILE A 46 -72.46 -33.17 79.87
N ASP A 47 -72.93 -34.40 79.71
CA ASP A 47 -73.27 -34.97 78.41
C ASP A 47 -74.40 -34.16 77.72
N ILE A 48 -75.38 -33.66 78.49
CA ILE A 48 -76.40 -32.73 77.97
C ILE A 48 -75.77 -31.42 77.52
N MET A 49 -74.88 -30.82 78.34
CA MET A 49 -74.27 -29.52 78.05
C MET A 49 -73.31 -29.55 76.85
N GLN A 50 -72.71 -30.72 76.57
CA GLN A 50 -71.76 -30.92 75.47
C GLN A 50 -72.41 -31.49 74.20
N ASN A 51 -73.71 -31.84 74.25
CA ASN A 51 -74.39 -32.45 73.12
C ASN A 51 -74.53 -31.46 71.95
N THR A 52 -74.08 -31.88 70.76
CA THR A 52 -74.11 -31.06 69.54
C THR A 52 -75.35 -31.31 68.67
N GLU A 53 -76.09 -32.41 68.89
CA GLU A 53 -77.25 -32.81 68.10
C GLU A 53 -78.56 -32.21 68.65
N VAL A 54 -78.70 -32.17 69.97
CA VAL A 54 -79.86 -31.59 70.66
C VAL A 54 -79.37 -30.44 71.52
N LYS A 55 -79.90 -29.23 71.28
CA LYS A 55 -79.54 -28.07 72.10
C LYS A 55 -79.84 -28.34 73.58
N PHE A 56 -78.86 -28.07 74.44
CA PHE A 56 -78.91 -28.39 75.86
C PHE A 56 -80.12 -27.75 76.55
N ASP A 57 -80.46 -26.51 76.19
CA ASP A 57 -81.60 -25.75 76.70
C ASP A 57 -82.93 -26.50 76.45
N GLN A 58 -83.16 -26.96 75.23
CA GLN A 58 -84.35 -27.74 74.87
C GLN A 58 -84.43 -29.07 75.60
N ARG A 59 -83.28 -29.70 75.86
CA ARG A 59 -83.23 -30.95 76.63
C ARG A 59 -83.59 -30.69 78.09
N LEU A 60 -83.03 -29.66 78.70
CA LEU A 60 -83.32 -29.29 80.09
C LEU A 60 -84.77 -28.84 80.27
N ILE A 61 -85.34 -28.06 79.33
CA ILE A 61 -86.77 -27.69 79.33
C ILE A 61 -87.66 -28.93 79.39
N ARG A 62 -87.38 -29.93 78.55
CA ARG A 62 -88.14 -31.20 78.55
C ARG A 62 -88.07 -31.93 79.89
N LEU A 63 -86.91 -31.90 80.57
CA LEU A 63 -86.79 -32.49 81.91
C LEU A 63 -87.61 -31.70 82.95
N ILE A 64 -87.56 -30.37 82.90
CA ILE A 64 -88.34 -29.50 83.79
C ILE A 64 -89.84 -29.76 83.62
N ASP A 65 -90.34 -29.79 82.39
CA ASP A 65 -91.76 -30.03 82.11
C ASP A 65 -92.20 -31.43 82.56
N ALA A 66 -91.35 -32.45 82.39
CA ALA A 66 -91.64 -33.81 82.84
C ALA A 66 -91.76 -33.89 84.38
N CYS A 67 -90.82 -33.30 85.11
CA CYS A 67 -90.75 -33.42 86.56
C CYS A 67 -91.73 -32.51 87.32
N THR A 68 -92.26 -31.47 86.67
CA THR A 68 -93.20 -30.52 87.29
C THR A 68 -94.65 -30.70 86.84
N LYS A 69 -94.94 -31.72 86.03
CA LYS A 69 -96.28 -31.97 85.47
C LYS A 69 -97.39 -32.12 86.51
N LYS A 70 -97.13 -32.79 87.64
CA LYS A 70 -98.10 -33.00 88.73
C LYS A 70 -97.91 -32.04 89.90
N TYR A 71 -96.71 -31.51 90.08
CA TYR A 71 -96.31 -30.64 91.18
C TYR A 71 -95.60 -29.40 90.60
N PRO A 72 -96.36 -28.35 90.23
CA PRO A 72 -95.81 -27.20 89.50
C PRO A 72 -94.97 -26.26 90.38
N ASP A 73 -95.03 -26.37 91.70
CA ASP A 73 -94.47 -25.40 92.66
C ASP A 73 -92.97 -25.13 92.50
N ARG A 74 -92.20 -26.09 91.97
CA ARG A 74 -90.75 -25.92 91.71
C ARG A 74 -90.40 -25.59 90.26
N LYS A 75 -91.38 -25.50 89.36
CA LYS A 75 -91.15 -25.05 87.97
C LYS A 75 -90.52 -23.66 87.88
N PRO A 76 -90.95 -22.65 88.67
CA PRO A 76 -90.28 -21.34 88.72
C PRO A 76 -88.79 -21.46 89.08
N PHE A 77 -88.46 -22.21 90.14
CA PHE A 77 -87.08 -22.42 90.59
C PHE A 77 -86.21 -23.11 89.53
N LEU A 78 -86.71 -24.18 88.91
CA LEU A 78 -85.93 -24.89 87.87
C LEU A 78 -85.77 -24.05 86.60
N THR A 79 -86.76 -23.22 86.28
CA THR A 79 -86.67 -22.26 85.17
C THR A 79 -85.63 -21.19 85.45
N PHE A 80 -85.54 -20.73 86.69
CA PHE A 80 -84.47 -19.83 87.13
C PHE A 80 -83.09 -20.45 86.89
N ILE A 81 -82.86 -21.66 87.40
CA ILE A 81 -81.61 -22.41 87.23
C ILE A 81 -81.25 -22.60 85.74
N LEU A 82 -82.25 -22.93 84.90
CA LEU A 82 -82.03 -23.10 83.46
C LEU A 82 -81.57 -21.80 82.80
N LYS A 83 -82.23 -20.68 83.08
CA LYS A 83 -81.87 -19.39 82.47
C LYS A 83 -80.48 -18.93 82.89
N GLU A 84 -80.11 -19.15 84.14
CA GLU A 84 -78.74 -18.89 84.63
C GLU A 84 -77.72 -19.78 83.93
N ALA A 85 -78.04 -21.07 83.71
CA ALA A 85 -77.17 -21.97 82.94
C ALA A 85 -77.01 -21.54 81.48
N ILE A 86 -78.09 -21.06 80.83
CA ILE A 86 -78.05 -20.54 79.46
C ILE A 86 -77.16 -19.30 79.39
N PHE A 87 -77.41 -18.31 80.26
CA PHE A 87 -76.64 -17.08 80.31
C PHE A 87 -75.13 -17.35 80.48
N LEU A 88 -74.76 -18.18 81.46
CA LEU A 88 -73.35 -18.48 81.72
C LEU A 88 -72.71 -19.28 80.57
N LYS A 89 -73.47 -20.13 79.88
CA LYS A 89 -72.99 -20.87 78.71
C LYS A 89 -72.62 -19.94 77.55
N GLU A 90 -73.40 -18.87 77.33
CA GLU A 90 -73.04 -17.83 76.36
C GLU A 90 -71.71 -17.14 76.71
N GLN A 91 -71.46 -16.90 78.01
CA GLN A 91 -70.21 -16.29 78.47
C GLN A 91 -69.02 -17.25 78.39
N LEU A 92 -69.24 -18.56 78.58
CA LEU A 92 -68.23 -19.59 78.42
C LEU A 92 -67.76 -19.70 76.96
N ASP A 93 -68.68 -19.60 75.99
CA ASP A 93 -68.42 -19.82 74.57
C ASP A 93 -67.80 -18.61 73.85
N ARG A 94 -67.54 -17.52 74.59
CA ARG A 94 -66.81 -16.36 74.07
C ARG A 94 -65.41 -16.76 73.64
N LYS A 95 -64.96 -16.20 72.52
CA LYS A 95 -63.59 -16.36 72.00
C LYS A 95 -62.68 -15.17 72.32
N VAL A 96 -63.29 -14.07 72.79
CA VAL A 96 -62.62 -12.80 73.06
C VAL A 96 -62.71 -12.53 74.56
N PRO A 97 -61.63 -12.08 75.20
CA PRO A 97 -61.65 -11.67 76.60
C PRO A 97 -62.71 -10.61 76.89
N PHE A 98 -63.21 -10.57 78.11
CA PHE A 98 -64.11 -9.53 78.59
C PHE A 98 -63.37 -8.20 78.69
N THR A 99 -64.08 -7.12 78.35
CA THR A 99 -63.68 -5.78 78.76
C THR A 99 -63.81 -5.63 80.28
N SER A 100 -63.16 -4.62 80.87
CA SER A 100 -63.23 -4.37 82.31
C SER A 100 -64.66 -4.19 82.82
N GLU A 101 -65.54 -3.58 82.02
CA GLU A 101 -66.95 -3.37 82.37
C GLU A 101 -67.74 -4.67 82.30
N GLU A 102 -67.63 -5.43 81.19
CA GLU A 102 -68.32 -6.72 81.05
C GLU A 102 -67.88 -7.71 82.13
N LEU A 103 -66.58 -7.72 82.47
CA LEU A 103 -66.04 -8.59 83.51
C LEU A 103 -66.63 -8.23 84.87
N GLU A 104 -66.75 -6.95 85.19
CA GLU A 104 -67.35 -6.51 86.45
C GLU A 104 -68.84 -6.83 86.53
N LYS A 105 -69.58 -6.66 85.43
CA LYS A 105 -70.99 -7.10 85.31
C LYS A 105 -71.12 -8.62 85.53
N LEU A 106 -70.25 -9.42 84.92
CA LEU A 106 -70.24 -10.87 85.11
C LEU A 106 -69.95 -11.28 86.57
N LYS A 107 -68.99 -10.62 87.22
CA LYS A 107 -68.72 -10.83 88.65
C LYS A 107 -69.95 -10.54 89.50
N GLN A 108 -70.63 -9.43 89.25
CA GLN A 108 -71.83 -9.05 89.98
C GLN A 108 -72.94 -10.09 89.81
N GLN A 109 -73.14 -10.58 88.59
CA GLN A 109 -74.16 -11.59 88.27
C GLN A 109 -73.89 -12.94 88.94
N ILE A 110 -72.67 -13.47 88.84
CA ILE A 110 -72.32 -14.74 89.48
C ILE A 110 -72.37 -14.60 91.01
N SER A 111 -71.97 -13.45 91.55
CA SER A 111 -72.13 -13.14 92.97
C SER A 111 -73.61 -13.18 93.36
N GLN A 112 -74.47 -12.52 92.58
CA GLN A 112 -75.90 -12.47 92.85
C GLN A 112 -76.55 -13.85 92.76
N LEU A 113 -76.18 -14.68 91.78
CA LEU A 113 -76.63 -16.07 91.66
C LEU A 113 -76.32 -16.88 92.92
N PHE A 114 -75.08 -16.78 93.44
CA PHE A 114 -74.71 -17.48 94.68
C PHE A 114 -75.39 -16.91 95.92
N ILE A 115 -75.53 -15.57 96.00
CA ILE A 115 -76.25 -14.90 97.09
C ILE A 115 -77.71 -15.34 97.10
N ASP A 116 -78.40 -15.29 95.96
CA ASP A 116 -79.79 -15.70 95.80
C ASP A 116 -79.96 -17.18 96.14
N SER A 117 -79.05 -18.03 95.66
CA SER A 117 -79.03 -19.45 95.99
C SER A 117 -78.89 -19.71 97.49
N ARG A 118 -78.01 -18.98 98.18
CA ARG A 118 -77.86 -19.07 99.65
C ARG A 118 -79.09 -18.52 100.37
N GLN A 119 -79.68 -17.41 99.92
CA GLN A 119 -80.84 -16.80 100.56
C GLN A 119 -82.09 -17.69 100.43
N LEU A 120 -82.29 -18.33 99.28
CA LEU A 120 -83.36 -19.32 99.12
C LEU A 120 -83.26 -20.45 100.16
N LEU A 121 -82.06 -20.89 100.53
CA LEU A 121 -81.85 -21.92 101.55
C LEU A 121 -82.15 -21.45 102.99
N LYS A 122 -82.25 -20.15 103.23
CA LYS A 122 -82.58 -19.56 104.55
C LYS A 122 -84.07 -19.27 104.73
N ILE A 123 -84.88 -19.44 103.68
CA ILE A 123 -86.27 -18.99 103.64
C ILE A 123 -87.23 -20.19 103.59
N TYR A 124 -88.30 -20.13 104.38
CA TYR A 124 -89.40 -21.11 104.46
C TYR A 124 -90.07 -21.34 103.09
N LYS A 125 -90.50 -22.59 102.84
CA LYS A 125 -91.06 -23.03 101.53
C LYS A 125 -92.31 -22.26 101.07
N ASN A 126 -93.04 -21.61 101.97
CA ASN A 126 -94.22 -20.80 101.65
C ASN A 126 -93.92 -19.29 101.62
N THR A 127 -92.66 -18.91 101.82
CA THR A 127 -92.24 -17.51 101.87
C THR A 127 -91.57 -17.15 100.55
N PRO A 128 -92.06 -16.13 99.84
CA PRO A 128 -91.47 -15.70 98.58
C PRO A 128 -90.17 -14.92 98.84
N TYR A 129 -89.19 -15.16 97.98
CA TYR A 129 -87.92 -14.44 97.88
C TYR A 129 -87.71 -13.94 96.46
N LYS A 130 -87.20 -12.71 96.30
CA LYS A 130 -86.95 -12.12 94.97
C LYS A 130 -85.55 -12.49 94.51
N VAL A 131 -85.45 -13.30 93.46
CA VAL A 131 -84.18 -13.60 92.78
C VAL A 131 -84.01 -12.71 91.56
N THR A 132 -82.76 -12.51 91.15
CA THR A 132 -82.35 -11.66 90.04
C THR A 132 -81.82 -12.52 88.90
N TYR A 133 -82.30 -12.28 87.68
CA TYR A 133 -81.76 -12.92 86.49
C TYR A 133 -80.48 -12.24 86.00
N SER A 134 -79.50 -13.05 85.61
CA SER A 134 -78.27 -12.57 85.01
C SER A 134 -78.48 -12.09 83.57
N SER A 135 -77.99 -10.89 83.26
CA SER A 135 -78.04 -10.29 81.92
C SER A 135 -76.95 -9.22 81.76
N LEU A 136 -76.12 -9.31 80.72
CA LEU A 136 -75.11 -8.29 80.41
C LEU A 136 -75.70 -7.04 79.71
N ASN A 137 -76.97 -7.07 79.34
CA ASN A 137 -77.66 -5.94 78.73
C ASN A 137 -78.14 -4.97 79.82
N ASP A 138 -78.07 -3.66 79.57
CA ASP A 138 -78.49 -2.59 80.50
C ASP A 138 -80.02 -2.49 80.71
N GLU A 139 -80.77 -3.56 80.42
CA GLU A 139 -82.20 -3.63 80.69
C GLU A 139 -82.44 -3.75 82.20
N THR A 140 -83.61 -3.27 82.67
CA THR A 140 -84.00 -3.38 84.07
C THR A 140 -83.85 -4.82 84.56
N LEU A 141 -83.09 -5.03 85.64
CA LEU A 141 -82.87 -6.34 86.25
C LEU A 141 -84.20 -7.10 86.34
N ALA A 142 -84.30 -8.22 85.62
CA ALA A 142 -85.49 -9.04 85.64
C ALA A 142 -85.49 -9.84 86.95
N TYR A 143 -86.58 -9.76 87.70
CA TYR A 143 -86.72 -10.47 88.97
C TYR A 143 -87.84 -11.51 88.90
N GLU A 144 -87.69 -12.58 89.67
CA GLU A 144 -88.74 -13.57 89.88
C GLU A 144 -88.93 -13.84 91.38
N SER A 145 -90.18 -14.00 91.81
CA SER A 145 -90.49 -14.39 93.19
C SER A 145 -90.50 -15.90 93.29
N LEU A 146 -89.51 -16.46 93.96
CA LEU A 146 -89.36 -17.90 94.18
C LEU A 146 -89.70 -18.28 95.62
N ASN A 147 -90.33 -19.43 95.79
CA ASN A 147 -90.58 -20.02 97.10
C ASN A 147 -89.27 -20.50 97.74
N GLY A 148 -89.11 -20.25 99.04
CA GLY A 148 -87.97 -20.70 99.82
C GLY A 148 -87.65 -22.21 99.72
N LEU A 149 -86.42 -22.56 100.06
CA LEU A 149 -85.84 -23.90 99.90
C LEU A 149 -85.37 -24.54 101.21
N ILE A 150 -85.56 -23.86 102.35
CA ILE A 150 -85.17 -24.42 103.66
C ILE A 150 -85.85 -25.77 103.92
N ASN A 151 -85.17 -26.64 104.65
CA ASN A 151 -85.58 -28.02 104.88
C ASN A 151 -85.97 -28.26 106.34
N ASP A 152 -87.05 -27.63 106.79
CA ASP A 152 -87.45 -27.58 108.21
C ASP A 152 -88.81 -28.21 108.53
N ALA A 153 -89.61 -28.59 107.52
CA ALA A 153 -90.90 -29.23 107.74
C ALA A 153 -91.34 -30.18 106.60
N TYR A 154 -92.14 -31.18 106.99
CA TYR A 154 -92.91 -32.06 106.12
C TYR A 154 -94.10 -31.30 105.50
N TYR A 155 -94.26 -31.37 104.17
CA TYR A 155 -95.45 -30.89 103.47
C TYR A 155 -96.24 -32.12 103.01
N GLY A 156 -97.18 -32.59 103.83
CA GLY A 156 -97.77 -33.92 103.67
C GLY A 156 -96.75 -35.06 103.87
N ASN A 157 -96.96 -36.21 103.21
CA ASN A 157 -96.10 -37.41 103.33
C ASN A 157 -94.83 -37.39 102.45
N HIS A 158 -94.45 -36.25 101.85
CA HIS A 158 -93.35 -36.17 100.87
C HIS A 158 -92.34 -35.06 101.18
N PHE A 159 -91.06 -35.35 100.93
CA PHE A 159 -89.92 -34.52 101.30
C PHE A 159 -89.39 -33.79 100.05
N CYS A 160 -89.30 -32.45 100.09
CA CYS A 160 -88.84 -31.63 98.97
C CYS A 160 -87.32 -31.44 99.06
N ASN A 161 -86.56 -32.15 98.21
CA ASN A 161 -85.09 -32.17 98.20
C ASN A 161 -84.44 -30.99 97.45
N SER A 162 -85.21 -30.00 96.98
CA SER A 162 -84.67 -28.94 96.11
C SER A 162 -83.59 -28.10 96.80
N GLY A 163 -83.72 -27.86 98.11
CA GLY A 163 -82.69 -27.16 98.89
C GLY A 163 -81.40 -27.96 99.02
N ASP A 164 -81.49 -29.24 99.38
CA ASP A 164 -80.31 -30.11 99.50
C ASP A 164 -79.58 -30.26 98.16
N ILE A 165 -80.32 -30.37 97.05
CA ILE A 165 -79.73 -30.46 95.70
C ILE A 165 -79.03 -29.14 95.33
N LEU A 166 -79.63 -27.99 95.62
CA LEU A 166 -79.01 -26.68 95.34
C LEU A 166 -77.74 -26.47 96.18
N LEU A 167 -77.80 -26.83 97.47
CA LEU A 167 -76.65 -26.78 98.37
C LEU A 167 -75.52 -27.70 97.88
N ASP A 168 -75.83 -28.95 97.53
CA ASP A 168 -74.84 -29.92 97.07
C ASP A 168 -74.18 -29.50 95.74
N GLU A 169 -74.99 -29.18 94.73
CA GLU A 169 -74.49 -29.02 93.36
C GLU A 169 -73.95 -27.62 93.09
N VAL A 170 -74.55 -26.59 93.69
CA VAL A 170 -74.16 -25.20 93.42
C VAL A 170 -73.25 -24.70 94.54
N LEU A 171 -73.76 -24.44 95.74
CA LEU A 171 -72.94 -23.78 96.77
C LEU A 171 -71.77 -24.63 97.27
N GLY A 172 -72.04 -25.88 97.67
CA GLY A 172 -71.05 -26.81 98.22
C GLY A 172 -69.95 -27.16 97.22
N ARG A 173 -70.25 -27.14 95.92
CA ARG A 173 -69.27 -27.40 94.85
C ARG A 173 -68.22 -26.30 94.72
N PHE A 174 -68.61 -25.07 95.04
CA PHE A 174 -67.72 -23.90 95.12
C PHE A 174 -67.27 -23.61 96.56
N HIS A 175 -67.45 -24.56 97.47
CA HIS A 175 -67.10 -24.44 98.89
C HIS A 175 -67.80 -23.27 99.60
N ILE A 176 -68.98 -22.87 99.13
CA ILE A 176 -69.82 -21.85 99.77
C ILE A 176 -70.72 -22.54 100.79
N THR A 177 -70.73 -22.02 102.02
CA THR A 177 -71.67 -22.48 103.07
C THR A 177 -72.78 -21.45 103.30
N ILE A 178 -73.81 -21.86 104.03
CA ILE A 178 -74.98 -21.00 104.33
C ILE A 178 -74.57 -19.80 105.20
N ASP A 179 -73.49 -19.94 105.98
CA ASP A 179 -73.03 -18.93 106.94
C ASP A 179 -72.07 -17.89 106.32
N TYR A 180 -71.59 -18.11 105.09
CA TYR A 180 -70.72 -17.16 104.40
C TYR A 180 -71.42 -15.82 104.24
N THR A 181 -70.67 -14.74 104.41
CA THR A 181 -71.07 -13.37 104.14
C THR A 181 -71.17 -13.10 102.64
N ASP A 182 -71.86 -12.02 102.27
CA ASP A 182 -72.02 -11.63 100.87
C ASP A 182 -70.67 -11.29 100.23
N ASP A 183 -69.74 -10.74 101.02
CA ASP A 183 -68.41 -10.38 100.54
C ASP A 183 -67.53 -11.61 100.29
N GLU A 184 -67.58 -12.64 101.16
CA GLU A 184 -66.92 -13.93 100.90
C GLU A 184 -67.43 -14.60 99.62
N ILE A 185 -68.74 -14.50 99.34
CA ILE A 185 -69.32 -15.03 98.10
C ILE A 185 -68.85 -14.23 96.88
N LYS A 186 -68.78 -12.90 96.98
CA LYS A 186 -68.28 -12.03 95.90
C LYS A 186 -66.82 -12.35 95.57
N GLU A 187 -65.99 -12.66 96.56
CA GLU A 187 -64.60 -13.06 96.33
C GLU A 187 -64.49 -14.36 95.53
N ILE A 188 -65.32 -15.36 95.86
CA ILE A 188 -65.35 -16.64 95.13
C ILE A 188 -65.84 -16.43 93.68
N ALA A 189 -66.90 -15.64 93.49
CA ALA A 189 -67.40 -15.28 92.17
C ALA A 189 -66.35 -14.50 91.35
N ALA A 190 -65.66 -13.55 91.97
CA ALA A 190 -64.58 -12.80 91.33
C ALA A 190 -63.43 -13.71 90.89
N ALA A 191 -63.00 -14.63 91.75
CA ALA A 191 -61.95 -15.60 91.43
C ALA A 191 -62.35 -16.51 90.25
N LEU A 192 -63.60 -16.96 90.20
CA LEU A 192 -64.14 -17.75 89.09
C LEU A 192 -64.13 -16.96 87.78
N CYS A 193 -64.58 -15.70 87.79
CA CYS A 193 -64.59 -14.84 86.60
C CYS A 193 -63.17 -14.55 86.10
N LEU A 194 -62.25 -14.26 87.01
CA LEU A 194 -60.84 -13.99 86.69
C LEU A 194 -60.14 -15.20 86.08
N GLU A 195 -60.42 -16.41 86.57
CA GLU A 195 -59.88 -17.64 86.00
C GLU A 195 -60.30 -17.81 84.52
N HIS A 196 -61.58 -17.59 84.21
CA HIS A 196 -62.09 -17.67 82.84
C HIS A 196 -61.53 -16.55 81.95
N GLN A 197 -61.46 -15.31 82.45
CA GLN A 197 -60.82 -14.19 81.74
C GLN A 197 -59.36 -14.50 81.40
N ASN A 198 -58.60 -15.05 82.35
CA ASN A 198 -57.21 -15.42 82.12
C ASN A 198 -57.08 -16.53 81.06
N ALA A 199 -57.99 -17.50 81.02
CA ALA A 199 -58.00 -18.52 79.99
C ALA A 199 -58.20 -17.92 78.58
N LEU A 200 -59.10 -16.95 78.44
CA LEU A 200 -59.32 -16.23 77.18
C LEU A 200 -58.09 -15.40 76.78
N LEU A 201 -57.51 -14.65 77.73
CA LEU A 201 -56.31 -13.83 77.48
C LEU A 201 -55.11 -14.69 77.07
N VAL A 202 -54.87 -15.83 77.72
CA VAL A 202 -53.79 -16.75 77.37
C VAL A 202 -53.97 -17.29 75.95
N SER A 203 -55.20 -17.61 75.56
CA SER A 203 -55.50 -18.06 74.19
C SER A 203 -55.22 -16.96 73.16
N GLU A 204 -55.65 -15.72 73.43
CA GLU A 204 -55.39 -14.58 72.55
C GLU A 204 -53.89 -14.30 72.40
N LEU A 205 -53.16 -14.20 73.51
CA LEU A 205 -51.72 -13.97 73.51
C LEU A 205 -50.95 -15.07 72.77
N LYS A 206 -51.40 -16.33 72.89
CA LYS A 206 -50.79 -17.44 72.14
C LYS A 206 -50.97 -17.29 70.63
N ASN A 207 -52.15 -16.88 70.18
CA ASN A 207 -52.42 -16.64 68.77
C ASN A 207 -51.62 -15.45 68.24
N GLN A 208 -51.58 -14.33 68.98
CA GLN A 208 -50.76 -13.16 68.64
C GLN A 208 -49.27 -13.53 68.56
N LYS A 209 -48.77 -14.33 69.50
CA LYS A 209 -47.39 -14.83 69.47
C LYS A 209 -47.11 -15.65 68.21
N PHE A 210 -48.00 -16.58 67.85
CA PHE A 210 -47.85 -17.40 66.65
C PHE A 210 -47.82 -16.53 65.38
N GLU A 211 -48.68 -15.51 65.31
CA GLU A 211 -48.71 -14.57 64.20
C GLU A 211 -47.40 -13.76 64.10
N LEU A 212 -46.90 -13.26 65.23
CA LEU A 212 -45.62 -12.55 65.29
C LEU A 212 -44.43 -13.45 64.89
N GLU A 213 -44.39 -14.70 65.35
CA GLU A 213 -43.36 -15.67 64.96
C GLU A 213 -43.39 -15.96 63.45
N SER A 214 -44.58 -16.05 62.86
CA SER A 214 -44.76 -16.21 61.41
C SER A 214 -44.29 -14.97 60.62
N GLN A 215 -44.62 -13.77 61.10
CA GLN A 215 -44.15 -12.52 60.50
C GLN A 215 -42.63 -12.38 60.60
N GLN A 216 -42.05 -12.70 61.75
CA GLN A 216 -40.60 -12.70 61.96
C GLN A 216 -39.89 -13.66 61.01
N SER A 217 -40.41 -14.89 60.85
CA SER A 217 -39.86 -15.88 59.92
C SER A 217 -39.88 -15.37 58.47
N THR A 218 -40.97 -14.69 58.08
CA THR A 218 -41.09 -14.08 56.75
C THR A 218 -40.06 -12.97 56.53
N LEU A 219 -39.86 -12.09 57.51
CA LEU A 219 -38.87 -11.01 57.44
C LEU A 219 -37.43 -11.54 57.36
N ILE A 220 -37.11 -12.63 58.07
CA ILE A 220 -35.79 -13.27 58.00
C ILE A 220 -35.51 -13.78 56.59
N LEU A 221 -36.48 -14.45 55.95
CA LEU A 221 -36.35 -14.93 54.57
C LEU A 221 -36.17 -13.78 53.58
N GLN A 222 -36.97 -12.72 53.70
CA GLN A 222 -36.84 -11.53 52.84
C GLN A 222 -35.47 -10.86 52.98
N LYS A 223 -34.94 -10.76 54.21
CA LYS A 223 -33.61 -10.20 54.45
C LYS A 223 -32.52 -11.04 53.77
N SER A 224 -32.59 -12.36 53.89
CA SER A 224 -31.62 -13.27 53.25
C SER A 224 -31.64 -13.14 51.72
N GLU A 225 -32.83 -13.00 51.12
CA GLU A 225 -32.99 -12.81 49.67
C GLU A 225 -32.36 -11.48 49.21
N LEU A 226 -32.63 -10.39 49.94
CA LEU A 226 -32.03 -9.07 49.68
C LEU A 226 -30.49 -9.09 49.77
N GLU A 227 -29.92 -9.80 50.74
CA GLU A 227 -28.47 -9.96 50.88
C GLU A 227 -27.86 -10.71 49.69
N SER A 228 -28.53 -11.76 49.20
CA SER A 228 -28.10 -12.52 48.00
C SER A 228 -28.14 -11.67 46.73
N GLN A 229 -29.22 -10.89 46.53
CA GLN A 229 -29.36 -9.97 45.41
C GLN A 229 -28.29 -8.87 45.43
N LYS A 230 -28.00 -8.32 46.61
CA LYS A 230 -26.92 -7.34 46.78
C LYS A 230 -25.56 -7.90 46.36
N SER A 231 -25.21 -9.11 46.82
CA SER A 231 -23.95 -9.75 46.44
C SER A 231 -23.85 -10.01 44.93
N THR A 232 -24.96 -10.41 44.30
CA THR A 232 -25.03 -10.59 42.85
C THR A 232 -24.78 -9.28 42.10
N LEU A 233 -25.38 -8.17 42.54
CA LEU A 233 -25.17 -6.85 41.96
C LEU A 233 -23.73 -6.36 42.12
N GLU A 234 -23.10 -6.59 43.28
CA GLU A 234 -21.70 -6.24 43.51
C GLU A 234 -20.77 -6.96 42.51
N LEU A 235 -21.00 -8.27 42.26
CA LEU A 235 -20.24 -9.02 41.26
C LEU A 235 -20.44 -8.48 39.84
N GLN A 236 -21.68 -8.13 39.47
CA GLN A 236 -21.97 -7.55 38.15
C GLN A 236 -21.27 -6.20 37.95
N VAL A 237 -21.25 -5.35 38.98
CA VAL A 237 -20.54 -4.07 38.94
C VAL A 237 -19.04 -4.28 38.72
N SER A 238 -18.42 -5.19 39.46
CA SER A 238 -16.99 -5.52 39.28
C SER A 238 -16.69 -6.05 37.88
N GLN A 239 -17.56 -6.88 37.31
CA GLN A 239 -17.40 -7.36 35.92
C GLN A 239 -17.45 -6.20 34.92
N LEU A 240 -18.43 -5.30 35.05
CA LEU A 240 -18.56 -4.14 34.15
C LEU A 240 -17.37 -3.17 34.25
N GLU A 241 -16.79 -3.01 35.45
CA GLU A 241 -15.57 -2.22 35.63
C GLU A 241 -14.37 -2.87 34.93
N SER A 242 -14.25 -4.20 34.99
CA SER A 242 -13.22 -4.95 34.28
C SER A 242 -13.38 -4.81 32.75
N ASP A 243 -14.59 -5.01 32.23
CA ASP A 243 -14.89 -4.88 30.81
C ASP A 243 -14.60 -3.46 30.29
N LYS A 244 -14.93 -2.44 31.09
CA LYS A 244 -14.61 -1.04 30.78
C LYS A 244 -13.10 -0.81 30.67
N SER A 245 -12.31 -1.40 31.57
CA SER A 245 -10.85 -1.31 31.52
C SER A 245 -10.29 -1.98 30.26
N ILE A 246 -10.78 -3.17 29.90
CA ILE A 246 -10.39 -3.89 28.69
C ILE A 246 -10.69 -3.06 27.44
N LEU A 247 -11.91 -2.51 27.33
CA LEU A 247 -12.30 -1.66 26.21
C LEU A 247 -11.45 -0.40 26.12
N SER A 248 -11.08 0.20 27.26
CA SER A 248 -10.18 1.36 27.28
C SER A 248 -8.80 1.02 26.73
N HIS A 249 -8.25 -0.14 27.07
CA HIS A 249 -6.97 -0.61 26.54
C HIS A 249 -7.03 -0.89 25.03
N GLN A 250 -8.08 -1.58 24.56
CA GLN A 250 -8.28 -1.85 23.14
C GLN A 250 -8.42 -0.56 22.32
N LYS A 251 -9.08 0.46 22.87
CA LYS A 251 -9.17 1.78 22.23
C LYS A 251 -7.80 2.42 22.03
N LEU A 252 -6.95 2.41 23.07
CA LEU A 252 -5.60 2.97 22.97
C LEU A 252 -4.73 2.21 21.95
N GLU A 253 -4.83 0.89 21.92
CA GLU A 253 -4.11 0.06 20.95
C GLU A 253 -4.53 0.37 19.51
N LEU A 254 -5.85 0.56 19.27
CA LEU A 254 -6.36 0.98 17.96
C LEU A 254 -5.88 2.39 17.57
N GLU A 255 -5.85 3.34 18.52
CA GLU A 255 -5.34 4.69 18.28
C GLU A 255 -3.85 4.67 17.91
N GLU A 256 -3.05 3.82 18.55
CA GLU A 256 -1.63 3.61 18.23
C GLU A 256 -1.46 3.01 16.83
N GLN A 257 -2.18 1.92 16.51
CA GLN A 257 -2.16 1.30 15.19
C GLN A 257 -2.54 2.29 14.08
N GLN A 258 -3.55 3.13 14.32
CA GLN A 258 -3.97 4.16 13.37
C GLN A 258 -2.86 5.22 13.15
N SER A 259 -2.14 5.60 14.21
CA SER A 259 -0.99 6.51 14.12
C SER A 259 0.14 5.90 13.28
N THR A 260 0.50 4.64 13.56
CA THR A 260 1.52 3.92 12.79
C THR A 260 1.16 3.80 11.32
N LEU A 261 -0.10 3.45 11.00
CA LEU A 261 -0.57 3.38 9.61
C LEU A 261 -0.48 4.73 8.89
N LYS A 262 -0.80 5.85 9.56
CA LYS A 262 -0.65 7.19 8.98
C LYS A 262 0.80 7.51 8.65
N LEU A 263 1.75 7.14 9.52
CA LEU A 263 3.18 7.33 9.25
C LEU A 263 3.64 6.51 8.05
N GLN A 264 3.25 5.23 7.98
CA GLN A 264 3.58 4.36 6.84
C GLN A 264 3.03 4.90 5.51
N ILE A 265 1.80 5.43 5.50
CA ILE A 265 1.23 6.06 4.30
C ILE A 265 2.08 7.26 3.87
N SER A 266 2.47 8.13 4.81
CA SER A 266 3.32 9.29 4.53
C SER A 266 4.70 8.90 3.98
N GLU A 267 5.31 7.85 4.54
CA GLU A 267 6.58 7.29 4.04
C GLU A 267 6.46 6.79 2.60
N LEU A 268 5.39 6.03 2.30
CA LEU A 268 5.13 5.53 0.94
C LEU A 268 4.84 6.66 -0.06
N GLU A 269 4.14 7.72 0.36
CA GLU A 269 3.91 8.91 -0.47
C GLU A 269 5.22 9.62 -0.83
N ASN A 270 6.14 9.75 0.14
CA ASN A 270 7.46 10.32 -0.09
C ASN A 270 8.33 9.45 -1.01
N GLU A 271 8.32 8.13 -0.81
CA GLU A 271 9.04 7.20 -1.68
C GLU A 271 8.53 7.27 -3.11
N LYS A 272 7.20 7.31 -3.29
CA LYS A 272 6.57 7.51 -4.60
C LYS A 272 7.02 8.80 -5.28
N SER A 273 7.06 9.92 -4.54
CA SER A 273 7.55 11.20 -5.09
C SER A 273 9.00 11.07 -5.55
N THR A 274 9.86 10.48 -4.71
CA THR A 274 11.28 10.29 -5.02
C THR A 274 11.48 9.42 -6.26
N LEU A 275 10.68 8.36 -6.42
CA LEU A 275 10.71 7.53 -7.63
C LEU A 275 10.24 8.28 -8.88
N MET A 276 9.25 9.16 -8.74
CA MET A 276 8.77 9.98 -9.85
C MET A 276 9.85 10.96 -10.31
N ASP A 277 10.56 11.61 -9.39
CA ASP A 277 11.67 12.51 -9.69
C ASP A 277 12.82 11.77 -10.40
N LYS A 278 13.21 10.59 -9.90
CA LYS A 278 14.22 9.74 -10.57
C LYS A 278 13.81 9.34 -11.98
N ASN A 279 12.52 9.03 -12.19
CA ASN A 279 12.03 8.66 -13.50
C ASN A 279 12.09 9.86 -14.46
N THR A 280 11.80 11.08 -13.99
CA THR A 280 11.98 12.29 -14.82
C THR A 280 13.45 12.53 -15.18
N GLU A 281 14.37 12.37 -14.24
CA GLU A 281 15.82 12.51 -14.49
C GLU A 281 16.31 11.49 -15.54
N LEU A 282 15.87 10.23 -15.44
CA LEU A 282 16.23 9.20 -16.42
C LEU A 282 15.72 9.55 -17.83
N GLU A 283 14.50 10.09 -17.94
CA GLU A 283 13.94 10.47 -19.24
C GLU A 283 14.69 11.67 -19.86
N GLU A 284 15.16 12.62 -19.04
CA GLU A 284 16.05 13.71 -19.48
C GLU A 284 17.42 13.21 -19.93
N GLN A 285 18.03 12.28 -19.20
CA GLN A 285 19.30 11.65 -19.57
C GLN A 285 19.18 10.88 -20.89
N LYS A 286 18.07 10.16 -21.09
CA LYS A 286 17.77 9.46 -22.33
C LYS A 286 17.65 10.44 -23.51
N SER A 287 16.87 11.51 -23.37
CA SER A 287 16.74 12.56 -24.39
C SER A 287 18.10 13.19 -24.76
N THR A 288 18.93 13.46 -23.74
CA THR A 288 20.29 13.97 -23.95
C THR A 288 21.16 12.98 -24.73
N SER A 289 21.06 11.68 -24.42
CA SER A 289 21.78 10.63 -25.13
C SER A 289 21.31 10.48 -26.59
N GLU A 290 20.01 10.59 -26.84
CA GLU A 290 19.44 10.60 -28.20
C GLU A 290 19.96 11.78 -29.03
N LEU A 291 20.05 12.98 -28.45
CA LEU A 291 20.66 14.15 -29.10
C LEU A 291 22.14 13.93 -29.42
N GLN A 292 22.91 13.37 -28.50
CA GLN A 292 24.32 13.04 -28.73
C GLN A 292 24.51 12.03 -29.86
N ILE A 293 23.65 11.01 -29.94
CA ILE A 293 23.65 10.04 -31.04
C ILE A 293 23.41 10.75 -32.37
N SER A 294 22.38 11.61 -32.45
CA SER A 294 22.08 12.38 -33.66
C SER A 294 23.26 13.25 -34.09
N GLN A 295 23.91 13.94 -33.15
CA GLN A 295 25.10 14.76 -33.42
C GLN A 295 26.25 13.91 -34.00
N LEU A 296 26.51 12.73 -33.43
CA LEU A 296 27.54 11.81 -33.91
C LEU A 296 27.21 11.26 -35.31
N GLU A 297 25.94 11.04 -35.63
CA GLU A 297 25.51 10.63 -36.97
C GLU A 297 25.76 11.73 -38.01
N ASP A 298 25.47 12.99 -37.66
CA ASP A 298 25.76 14.15 -38.49
C ASP A 298 27.27 14.32 -38.73
N ASP A 299 28.07 14.25 -37.66
CA ASP A 299 29.54 14.32 -37.75
C ASP A 299 30.10 13.21 -38.64
N LYS A 300 29.58 11.99 -38.50
CA LYS A 300 29.94 10.85 -39.36
C LYS A 300 29.61 11.13 -40.84
N SER A 301 28.46 11.75 -41.12
CA SER A 301 28.08 12.15 -42.47
C SER A 301 29.05 13.17 -43.06
N ILE A 302 29.39 14.22 -42.29
CA ILE A 302 30.38 15.24 -42.67
C ILE A 302 31.74 14.62 -42.98
N LEU A 303 32.25 13.76 -42.09
CA LEU A 303 33.52 13.07 -42.29
C LEU A 303 33.50 12.17 -43.55
N THR A 304 32.37 11.53 -43.84
CA THR A 304 32.20 10.70 -45.04
C THR A 304 32.25 11.54 -46.32
N HIS A 305 31.63 12.74 -46.30
CA HIS A 305 31.70 13.69 -47.40
C HIS A 305 33.13 14.20 -47.61
N GLN A 306 33.80 14.66 -46.54
CA GLN A 306 35.19 15.13 -46.60
C GLN A 306 36.14 14.05 -47.14
N LYS A 307 35.97 12.80 -46.71
CA LYS A 307 36.75 11.66 -47.23
C LYS A 307 36.54 11.49 -48.74
N SER A 308 35.32 11.61 -49.22
CA SER A 308 34.99 11.49 -50.64
C SER A 308 35.61 12.63 -51.46
N GLU A 309 35.58 13.85 -50.93
CA GLU A 309 36.21 15.02 -51.54
C GLU A 309 37.74 14.89 -51.63
N LEU A 310 38.39 14.42 -50.55
CA LEU A 310 39.82 14.15 -50.53
C LEU A 310 40.23 13.08 -51.56
N GLU A 311 39.44 11.99 -51.71
CA GLU A 311 39.70 10.98 -52.75
C GLU A 311 39.54 11.55 -54.17
N ALA A 312 38.57 12.44 -54.39
CA ALA A 312 38.41 13.13 -55.68
C ALA A 312 39.58 14.09 -55.98
N GLN A 313 40.04 14.85 -54.99
CA GLN A 313 41.22 15.70 -55.11
C GLN A 313 42.48 14.88 -55.41
N LYS A 314 42.68 13.76 -54.70
CA LYS A 314 43.79 12.83 -54.94
C LYS A 314 43.77 12.26 -56.35
N SER A 315 42.59 11.88 -56.87
CA SER A 315 42.42 11.43 -58.25
C SER A 315 42.79 12.52 -59.26
N THR A 316 42.35 13.76 -59.01
CA THR A 316 42.69 14.92 -59.84
C THR A 316 44.19 15.20 -59.84
N LEU A 317 44.83 15.16 -58.68
CA LEU A 317 46.27 15.33 -58.53
C LEU A 317 47.04 14.25 -59.31
N LYS A 318 46.59 12.99 -59.25
CA LYS A 318 47.17 11.87 -60.01
C LYS A 318 47.12 12.13 -61.52
N LEU A 319 45.99 12.63 -62.04
CA LEU A 319 45.86 13.02 -63.45
C LEU A 319 46.79 14.17 -63.83
N GLN A 320 46.93 15.18 -62.97
CA GLN A 320 47.87 16.29 -63.20
C GLN A 320 49.32 15.79 -63.25
N VAL A 321 49.73 14.92 -62.33
CA VAL A 321 51.06 14.31 -62.33
C VAL A 321 51.32 13.56 -63.64
N SER A 322 50.40 12.69 -64.07
CA SER A 322 50.54 11.97 -65.35
C SER A 322 50.63 12.91 -66.56
N ARG A 323 49.92 14.06 -66.53
CA ARG A 323 50.03 15.08 -67.58
C ARG A 323 51.40 15.75 -67.58
N LEU A 324 51.91 16.14 -66.41
CA LEU A 324 53.24 16.72 -66.26
C LEU A 324 54.35 15.74 -66.69
N GLU A 325 54.21 14.45 -66.41
CA GLU A 325 55.12 13.41 -66.89
C GLU A 325 55.14 13.33 -68.42
N LYS A 326 53.97 13.41 -69.07
CA LYS A 326 53.84 13.44 -70.53
C LYS A 326 54.46 14.71 -71.13
N ASP A 327 54.22 15.87 -70.52
CA ASP A 327 54.81 17.14 -70.96
C ASP A 327 56.35 17.09 -70.82
N LYS A 328 56.86 16.56 -69.70
CA LYS A 328 58.31 16.34 -69.48
C LYS A 328 58.91 15.42 -70.55
N SER A 329 58.24 14.31 -70.87
CA SER A 329 58.64 13.41 -71.96
C SER A 329 58.72 14.15 -73.30
N THR A 330 57.72 14.97 -73.61
CA THR A 330 57.65 15.76 -74.85
C THR A 330 58.80 16.77 -74.92
N ILE A 331 59.04 17.52 -73.84
CA ILE A 331 60.16 18.48 -73.76
C ILE A 331 61.50 17.76 -73.91
N THR A 332 61.65 16.58 -73.32
CA THR A 332 62.89 15.79 -73.43
C THR A 332 63.14 15.37 -74.88
N HIS A 333 62.10 14.92 -75.59
CA HIS A 333 62.20 14.59 -77.01
C HIS A 333 62.56 15.82 -77.86
N GLN A 334 61.88 16.95 -77.64
CA GLN A 334 62.20 18.20 -78.35
C GLN A 334 63.64 18.64 -78.11
N LYS A 335 64.15 18.50 -76.88
CA LYS A 335 65.53 18.78 -76.55
C LYS A 335 66.50 17.88 -77.34
N SER A 336 66.25 16.57 -77.40
CA SER A 336 67.08 15.66 -78.19
C SER A 336 67.04 15.97 -79.69
N GLU A 337 65.88 16.38 -80.22
CA GLU A 337 65.75 16.80 -81.61
C GLU A 337 66.56 18.08 -81.90
N LEU A 338 66.49 19.08 -81.01
CA LEU A 338 67.32 20.29 -81.08
C LEU A 338 68.82 19.98 -80.98
N GLU A 339 69.23 19.05 -80.12
CA GLU A 339 70.62 18.58 -80.03
C GLU A 339 71.07 17.90 -81.33
N GLY A 340 70.18 17.11 -81.96
CA GLY A 340 70.38 16.54 -83.28
C GLY A 340 70.59 17.61 -84.35
N GLN A 341 69.68 18.59 -84.45
CA GLN A 341 69.80 19.72 -85.39
C GLN A 341 71.10 20.50 -85.17
N LYS A 342 71.48 20.76 -83.91
CA LYS A 342 72.74 21.43 -83.56
C LYS A 342 73.95 20.64 -84.05
N SER A 343 73.93 19.30 -83.95
CA SER A 343 75.02 18.45 -84.45
C SER A 343 75.12 18.49 -85.98
N THR A 344 73.98 18.47 -86.69
CA THR A 344 73.93 18.63 -88.16
C THR A 344 74.47 19.98 -88.61
N LEU A 345 74.04 21.06 -87.96
CA LEU A 345 74.57 22.42 -88.20
C LEU A 345 76.08 22.50 -87.98
N LYS A 346 76.60 21.85 -86.91
CA LYS A 346 78.04 21.80 -86.66
C LYS A 346 78.79 21.09 -87.78
N LEU A 347 78.24 19.99 -88.30
CA LEU A 347 78.83 19.27 -89.44
C LEU A 347 78.86 20.13 -90.71
N GLN A 348 77.77 20.84 -91.01
CA GLN A 348 77.69 21.77 -92.14
C GLN A 348 78.71 22.91 -92.02
N VAL A 349 78.89 23.48 -90.82
CA VAL A 349 79.92 24.51 -90.58
C VAL A 349 81.32 23.95 -90.87
N SER A 350 81.64 22.75 -90.39
CA SER A 350 82.93 22.12 -90.68
C SER A 350 83.14 21.84 -92.18
N GLN A 351 82.11 21.40 -92.90
CA GLN A 351 82.17 21.23 -94.36
C GLN A 351 82.42 22.56 -95.08
N LEU A 352 81.74 23.64 -94.68
CA LEU A 352 81.97 24.99 -95.23
C LEU A 352 83.37 25.52 -94.92
N GLU A 353 83.95 25.20 -93.76
CA GLU A 353 85.34 25.54 -93.42
C GLU A 353 86.34 24.79 -94.30
N GLU A 354 86.08 23.53 -94.63
CA GLU A 354 86.90 22.73 -95.54
C GLU A 354 86.82 23.23 -96.99
N GLU A 355 85.61 23.57 -97.46
CA GLU A 355 85.40 24.26 -98.76
C GLU A 355 86.14 25.61 -98.81
N LYS A 356 86.07 26.39 -97.73
CA LYS A 356 86.81 27.65 -97.63
C LYS A 356 88.32 27.42 -97.71
N SER A 357 88.84 26.39 -97.03
CA SER A 357 90.27 26.03 -97.08
C SER A 357 90.72 25.65 -98.48
N THR A 358 89.96 24.80 -99.17
CA THR A 358 90.24 24.39 -100.57
C THR A 358 90.17 25.57 -101.54
N LEU A 359 89.18 26.45 -101.44
CA LEU A 359 89.11 27.70 -102.22
C LEU A 359 90.31 28.62 -101.96
N THR A 360 90.77 28.70 -100.70
CA THR A 360 91.95 29.50 -100.34
C THR A 360 93.21 28.93 -100.98
N HIS A 361 93.38 27.60 -100.99
CA HIS A 361 94.48 26.92 -101.67
C HIS A 361 94.47 27.15 -103.19
N GLN A 362 93.29 27.05 -103.82
CA GLN A 362 93.12 27.35 -105.25
C GLN A 362 93.51 28.80 -105.57
N LYS A 363 93.10 29.76 -104.73
CA LYS A 363 93.48 31.16 -104.87
C LYS A 363 95.00 31.37 -104.81
N SER A 364 95.69 30.73 -103.86
CA SER A 364 97.15 30.79 -103.78
C SER A 364 97.85 30.18 -105.00
N SER A 365 97.33 29.07 -105.54
CA SER A 365 97.84 28.47 -106.78
C SER A 365 97.71 29.42 -107.97
N LEU A 366 96.55 30.06 -108.13
CA LEU A 366 96.29 31.04 -109.18
C LEU A 366 97.21 32.28 -109.09
N GLU A 367 97.55 32.74 -107.88
CA GLU A 367 98.52 33.82 -107.71
C GLU A 367 99.96 33.41 -108.08
N ALA A 368 100.35 32.16 -107.80
CA ALA A 368 101.64 31.62 -108.24
C ALA A 368 101.74 31.54 -109.78
N ASP A 369 100.67 31.06 -110.43
CA ASP A 369 100.57 31.01 -111.90
C ASP A 369 100.65 32.41 -112.53
N LYS A 370 99.93 33.38 -111.96
CA LYS A 370 99.99 34.79 -112.37
C LYS A 370 101.40 35.37 -112.27
N SER A 371 102.12 35.07 -111.19
CA SER A 371 103.49 35.52 -110.98
C SER A 371 104.46 34.92 -112.01
N SER A 372 104.32 33.62 -112.31
CA SER A 372 105.08 32.91 -113.35
C SER A 372 104.87 33.51 -114.74
N LEU A 373 103.61 33.80 -115.12
CA LEU A 373 103.27 34.43 -116.40
C LEU A 373 103.88 35.83 -116.55
N THR A 374 103.91 36.59 -115.46
CA THR A 374 104.49 37.94 -115.43
C THR A 374 106.00 37.92 -115.68
N LEU A 375 106.68 36.91 -115.13
CA LEU A 375 108.12 36.69 -115.34
C LEU A 375 108.44 36.30 -116.79
N GLN A 376 107.62 35.44 -117.41
CA GLN A 376 107.76 35.10 -118.83
C GLN A 376 107.57 36.32 -119.74
N LYS A 377 106.60 37.18 -119.44
CA LYS A 377 106.33 38.41 -120.19
C LYS A 377 107.54 39.36 -120.19
N LEU A 378 108.22 39.53 -119.05
CA LEU A 378 109.41 40.38 -118.94
C LEU A 378 110.58 39.88 -119.79
N LYS A 379 110.84 38.56 -119.78
CA LYS A 379 111.89 37.94 -120.63
C LYS A 379 111.66 38.18 -122.13
N LEU A 380 110.41 38.16 -122.56
CA LEU A 380 110.04 38.36 -123.97
C LEU A 380 110.30 39.81 -124.44
N ILE A 381 110.06 40.78 -123.56
CA ILE A 381 110.28 42.22 -123.84
C ILE A 381 111.78 42.50 -124.01
N GLU A 382 112.62 41.90 -123.18
CA GLU A 382 114.08 42.07 -123.24
C GLU A 382 114.69 41.50 -124.53
N THR A 383 114.16 40.36 -125.00
CA THR A 383 114.61 39.71 -126.24
C THR A 383 114.26 40.55 -127.47
N ASN A 384 113.02 41.06 -127.57
CA ASN A 384 112.62 41.94 -128.68
C ASN A 384 113.48 43.21 -128.78
N LYS A 385 113.82 43.82 -127.65
CA LYS A 385 114.66 45.03 -127.60
C LYS A 385 116.08 44.81 -128.14
N SER A 386 116.60 43.59 -128.02
CA SER A 386 117.92 43.22 -128.54
C SER A 386 117.92 43.01 -130.06
N GLN A 387 116.80 42.52 -130.60
CA GLN A 387 116.60 42.29 -132.04
C GLN A 387 116.39 43.60 -132.81
N GLU A 388 115.69 44.58 -132.25
CA GLU A 388 115.52 45.91 -132.88
C GLU A 388 116.87 46.62 -133.08
N LYS A 389 117.78 46.54 -132.11
CA LYS A 389 119.14 47.12 -132.25
C LYS A 389 119.96 46.48 -133.37
N THR A 390 119.80 45.17 -133.59
CA THR A 390 120.53 44.46 -134.66
C THR A 390 120.00 44.83 -136.05
N ILE A 391 118.71 45.15 -136.16
CA ILE A 391 118.07 45.58 -137.42
C ILE A 391 118.49 47.02 -137.80
N GLU A 392 118.72 47.90 -136.82
CA GLU A 392 119.20 49.27 -137.07
C GLU A 392 120.64 49.31 -137.60
N GLU A 393 121.52 48.44 -137.09
CA GLU A 393 122.93 48.37 -137.50
C GLU A 393 123.07 47.91 -138.97
N LEU A 394 122.31 46.88 -139.37
CA LEU A 394 122.30 46.35 -140.74
C LEU A 394 121.77 47.35 -141.78
N HIS A 395 120.79 48.19 -141.42
CA HIS A 395 120.28 49.23 -142.31
C HIS A 395 121.32 50.32 -142.61
N ARG A 396 122.22 50.60 -141.67
CA ARG A 396 123.27 51.61 -141.85
C ARG A 396 124.37 51.12 -142.82
N GLU A 397 124.70 49.85 -142.77
CA GLU A 397 125.67 49.22 -143.69
C GLU A 397 125.14 49.15 -145.12
N LEU A 398 123.86 48.83 -145.30
CA LEU A 398 123.20 48.77 -146.61
C LEU A 398 123.17 50.14 -147.31
N LYS A 399 122.95 51.20 -146.53
CA LYS A 399 122.91 52.58 -147.03
C LYS A 399 124.28 53.06 -147.53
N ASN A 400 125.37 52.64 -146.88
CA ASN A 400 126.72 52.99 -147.30
C ASN A 400 127.15 52.25 -148.58
N ALA A 401 126.72 51.00 -148.76
CA ALA A 401 126.99 50.24 -149.97
C ALA A 401 126.24 50.78 -151.21
N GLN A 402 125.02 51.29 -151.03
CA GLN A 402 124.24 51.89 -152.12
C GLN A 402 124.85 53.19 -152.64
N ALA A 403 125.45 54.02 -151.77
CA ALA A 403 126.07 55.28 -152.18
C ALA A 403 127.37 55.08 -153.00
N GLU A 404 128.12 54.00 -152.77
CA GLU A 404 129.31 53.67 -153.57
C GLU A 404 128.95 53.09 -154.95
N LEU A 405 127.81 52.38 -155.06
CA LEU A 405 127.32 51.82 -156.32
C LEU A 405 126.81 52.92 -157.27
N GLU A 406 126.13 53.93 -156.74
CA GLU A 406 125.51 54.99 -157.55
C GLU A 406 126.55 55.96 -158.13
N LYS A 407 127.65 56.19 -157.42
CA LYS A 407 128.75 57.03 -157.91
C LYS A 407 129.55 56.35 -159.03
N THR A 408 129.77 55.06 -158.92
CA THR A 408 130.47 54.25 -159.95
C THR A 408 129.63 54.06 -161.22
N GLN A 409 128.30 54.15 -161.13
CA GLN A 409 127.40 54.12 -162.29
C GLN A 409 127.40 55.42 -163.12
N LEU A 410 127.58 56.59 -162.51
CA LEU A 410 127.65 57.86 -163.26
C LEU A 410 128.95 58.02 -164.06
N GLU A 411 130.04 57.41 -163.61
CA GLU A 411 131.31 57.37 -164.35
C GLU A 411 131.28 56.37 -165.53
N PHE A 412 130.39 55.38 -165.51
CA PHE A 412 130.30 54.34 -166.55
C PHE A 412 129.41 54.71 -167.75
N GLU A 413 128.34 55.49 -167.56
CA GLU A 413 127.36 55.80 -168.62
C GLU A 413 127.84 56.83 -169.65
N SER A 414 128.76 57.75 -169.33
CA SER A 414 129.28 58.69 -170.34
C SER A 414 130.36 58.10 -171.26
N PHE A 415 130.88 56.89 -170.98
CA PHE A 415 131.94 56.22 -171.75
C PHE A 415 131.44 55.26 -172.85
N LYS A 416 130.11 55.10 -173.01
CA LYS A 416 129.51 54.04 -173.85
C LYS A 416 129.18 54.40 -175.31
N LYS A 417 129.52 55.58 -175.81
CA LYS A 417 129.42 55.91 -177.25
C LYS A 417 130.78 55.90 -177.93
N GLN A 418 131.17 54.69 -178.37
CA GLN A 418 132.25 54.40 -179.31
C GLN A 418 132.01 55.08 -180.67
N LYS A 419 133.12 55.56 -181.24
CA LYS A 419 133.31 56.06 -182.60
C LYS A 419 133.98 54.99 -183.48
N ALA A 420 133.45 54.76 -184.69
CA ALA A 420 134.11 54.45 -185.97
C ALA A 420 132.97 54.41 -187.03
N GLU A 421 132.69 55.39 -187.89
CA GLU A 421 133.48 56.24 -188.81
C GLU A 421 134.24 57.49 -188.25
N GLU A 422 135.14 58.05 -189.07
CA GLU A 422 135.62 59.46 -189.14
C GLU A 422 136.17 60.23 -187.91
N THR A 423 137.51 60.45 -187.86
CA THR A 423 138.37 61.54 -187.20
C THR A 423 138.96 61.30 -185.76
N PRO A 424 139.97 62.04 -185.21
CA PRO A 424 141.34 61.52 -184.99
C PRO A 424 141.91 61.54 -183.53
N LEU A 425 142.97 60.73 -183.28
CA LEU A 425 144.21 60.89 -182.44
C LEU A 425 144.25 61.24 -180.90
N THR A 426 145.07 60.44 -180.14
CA THR A 426 146.04 60.74 -179.01
C THR A 426 145.89 60.04 -177.60
N LYS A 427 147.00 59.99 -176.80
CA LYS A 427 147.45 59.05 -175.70
C LYS A 427 147.49 59.63 -174.24
N ARG A 428 147.33 58.82 -173.12
CA ARG A 428 148.03 58.78 -171.75
C ARG A 428 147.28 57.99 -170.55
N PRO A 429 147.81 57.75 -169.27
CA PRO A 429 147.77 56.43 -168.47
C PRO A 429 147.19 56.27 -166.97
N PHE A 430 147.07 55.01 -166.40
CA PHE A 430 147.00 54.36 -164.97
C PHE A 430 146.10 54.86 -163.75
N PRO A 431 145.80 54.16 -162.55
CA PRO A 431 145.79 52.74 -161.96
C PRO A 431 144.64 52.24 -160.91
N SER A 432 144.64 50.93 -160.46
CA SER A 432 144.21 50.12 -159.21
C SER A 432 142.79 49.85 -158.54
N LEU A 433 142.57 48.57 -158.05
CA LEU A 433 141.82 47.94 -156.89
C LEU A 433 140.29 47.53 -156.85
N TYR A 434 140.01 46.45 -156.06
CA TYR A 434 138.78 45.75 -155.54
C TYR A 434 138.04 44.59 -156.30
N GLY A 435 137.52 43.66 -155.48
CA GLY A 435 136.49 42.59 -155.72
C GLY A 435 137.00 41.17 -155.35
N GLY A 436 136.33 40.27 -154.60
CA GLY A 436 135.05 40.18 -153.87
C GLY A 436 134.89 38.71 -153.35
N LEU A 437 134.22 38.47 -152.21
CA LEU A 437 134.14 37.14 -151.53
C LEU A 437 132.79 36.90 -150.81
N ALA A 438 132.35 35.64 -150.81
CA ALA A 438 131.12 35.09 -150.23
C ALA A 438 131.41 34.21 -148.98
N PRO A 439 130.55 34.17 -147.94
CA PRO A 439 130.65 33.17 -146.85
C PRO A 439 129.28 32.54 -146.46
N PHE A 440 129.13 31.24 -146.15
CA PHE A 440 129.52 30.43 -144.96
C PHE A 440 128.72 30.69 -143.66
N TYR A 441 127.81 29.77 -143.28
CA TYR A 441 127.95 28.81 -142.16
C TYR A 441 126.64 28.00 -141.98
N LEU A 442 126.76 26.67 -141.96
CA LEU A 442 125.67 25.68 -141.87
C LEU A 442 125.99 24.75 -140.69
N LEU A 443 125.21 24.81 -139.60
CA LEU A 443 125.26 23.83 -138.52
C LEU A 443 123.91 23.10 -138.46
N ASN A 444 123.97 21.79 -138.56
CA ASN A 444 122.87 20.89 -138.88
C ASN A 444 122.58 19.98 -137.68
N GLN A 445 121.30 19.82 -137.32
CA GLN A 445 120.65 18.64 -136.68
C GLN A 445 119.19 19.09 -136.38
N GLN A 446 118.12 18.68 -137.08
CA GLN A 446 117.55 17.34 -137.29
C GLN A 446 117.62 16.47 -136.01
N LYS A 447 116.59 15.78 -135.51
CA LYS A 447 115.21 15.49 -135.98
C LYS A 447 114.51 14.73 -134.83
N GLY A 448 113.25 15.06 -134.58
CA GLY A 448 112.15 14.08 -134.59
C GLY A 448 111.84 13.20 -133.37
N LYS A 449 110.52 12.91 -133.29
CA LYS A 449 109.84 11.71 -132.75
C LYS A 449 109.82 11.60 -131.22
N GLY A 450 108.70 11.43 -130.54
CA GLY A 450 107.45 10.78 -130.93
C GLY A 450 107.33 9.46 -130.17
N THR A 451 106.14 9.20 -129.59
CA THR A 451 105.58 7.88 -129.24
C THR A 451 106.30 7.13 -128.10
N PHE A 452 105.72 6.28 -127.23
CA PHE A 452 104.41 5.62 -127.11
C PHE A 452 104.39 4.91 -125.73
N PHE A 453 103.19 4.79 -125.14
CA PHE A 453 102.61 3.63 -124.43
C PHE A 453 103.33 2.79 -123.33
N GLN A 454 102.45 2.43 -122.36
CA GLN A 454 102.26 1.13 -121.69
C GLN A 454 103.15 0.71 -120.51
N SER A 455 102.49 0.36 -119.40
CA SER A 455 102.16 -1.04 -119.01
C SER A 455 101.84 -1.07 -117.48
N ASN A 456 100.63 -1.50 -117.08
CA ASN A 456 100.29 -2.85 -116.55
C ASN A 456 100.51 -2.94 -115.00
N ILE A 457 99.78 -3.69 -114.16
CA ILE A 457 98.71 -4.71 -114.27
C ILE A 457 98.23 -5.03 -112.82
N SER A 458 96.92 -5.37 -112.68
CA SER A 458 96.20 -6.32 -111.77
C SER A 458 96.41 -6.34 -110.25
N SER A 459 95.50 -6.83 -109.39
CA SER A 459 94.28 -7.71 -109.43
C SER A 459 93.46 -7.43 -108.14
N GLU A 460 92.13 -7.31 -108.08
CA GLU A 460 90.97 -8.19 -108.36
C GLU A 460 90.40 -8.91 -107.10
N GLN A 461 89.06 -9.04 -107.08
CA GLN A 461 88.10 -9.71 -106.18
C GLN A 461 87.55 -8.93 -104.97
N ASP A 462 86.28 -9.02 -104.56
CA ASP A 462 84.91 -9.18 -105.13
C ASP A 462 83.98 -9.38 -103.90
N ILE A 463 82.88 -8.60 -103.73
CA ILE A 463 81.45 -9.03 -103.76
C ILE A 463 80.99 -9.80 -102.47
N ASP A 464 79.86 -9.60 -101.79
CA ASP A 464 78.54 -9.04 -102.10
C ASP A 464 77.76 -8.56 -100.84
N ILE A 465 76.66 -7.87 -101.13
CA ILE A 465 75.60 -7.29 -100.28
C ILE A 465 74.59 -8.36 -99.82
N VAL A 466 73.97 -8.22 -98.63
CA VAL A 466 72.51 -8.48 -98.37
C VAL A 466 72.07 -7.74 -97.08
N GLU A 467 71.01 -6.94 -97.20
CA GLU A 467 70.15 -6.38 -96.13
C GLU A 467 69.18 -7.45 -95.57
N ASP A 468 68.83 -7.43 -94.28
CA ASP A 468 67.41 -7.44 -93.88
C ASP A 468 67.18 -7.06 -92.40
N ASN A 469 65.93 -6.69 -92.17
CA ASN A 469 65.29 -5.90 -91.14
C ASN A 469 64.80 -6.66 -89.89
N THR A 470 64.54 -5.85 -88.85
CA THR A 470 63.40 -5.91 -87.91
C THR A 470 63.20 -7.14 -87.01
N SER A 471 63.05 -6.89 -85.70
CA SER A 471 61.72 -6.94 -85.05
C SER A 471 61.80 -6.73 -83.53
N ARG A 472 60.63 -6.33 -83.02
CA ARG A 472 60.26 -5.79 -81.70
C ARG A 472 59.64 -6.95 -80.83
N PRO A 473 58.86 -6.73 -79.75
CA PRO A 473 59.22 -6.95 -78.33
C PRO A 473 58.24 -7.89 -77.52
N ASN A 474 58.15 -7.70 -76.18
CA ASN A 474 57.19 -8.18 -75.14
C ASN A 474 57.54 -9.49 -74.41
N VAL A 475 57.50 -9.66 -73.07
CA VAL A 475 56.72 -9.14 -71.91
C VAL A 475 55.23 -9.53 -71.89
N ASP A 476 54.94 -10.44 -70.94
CA ASP A 476 53.76 -10.73 -70.11
C ASP A 476 52.32 -10.57 -70.65
#